data_AF-A0A1W9PE26-F1
#
_entry.id   AF-A0A1W9PE26-F1
#
_cell.length_a   1.000
_cell.length_b   1.000
_cell.length_c   1.000
_cell.angle_alpha   90.00
_cell.angle_beta   90.00
_cell.angle_gamma   90.00
#
_symmetry.space_group_name_H-M   'P 1'
#
loop_
_entity.id
_entity.type
_entity.pdbx_description
1 polymer ?
#
loop_
_entity_poly.entity_id
_entity_poly.type
_entity_poly.pdbx_seq_one_letter_code
_entity_poly.pdbx_strand_id
1 'polypeptide(L)'
;MKKKIIVLLIVCIFLFPIVLGSNDWPMFQKDLQNTGYYACKMTDQLELLWKYRTGEEDTHCSSVAKGKIYVCTSKSTYCLDADTGEEIWNCDIGIITYFSSPLIVNGRVYVNSEDALYCLDAGNGSELWHCDIEHLSSPTMFNNKIYLGSGDGDIYCLDADTGDTQWKYQAGGCIEFSLAVANGKIYTGSYDHKIYCLDANTGEKLWDYDTYMDVYLSTFYEEKAYFGSKEEVICLDADTGKRIWGYRTGCDVAAPSIANGKAYVSTDCGFISCLDANTGKRIWRRGFGSYLTLPALTKEKVYVGCRSSGDIYCLDADTGREIWSYHTGPPSFSLVISDEKLYVGTEEGIVYCFGSKETSSKVPNILPYLIIIAIVVILVFSIYTITKRKSKEETIRRKPIEQEMEHKVKEKYSEEKVSPRMNYLLKEKEDLRKKLGELKSEKNRLISQKIMTEGEYEKKYEEIMDKLVDIEDKIIQEKIKGGKKK
;
A
#
# COMPACT_ATOMS: atom_id res chain seq x y z
N MET A 1 -24.02 -25.33 -19.52
CA MET A 1 -23.23 -25.55 -18.28
C MET A 1 -21.75 -25.23 -18.43
N LYS A 2 -21.05 -25.72 -19.47
CA LYS A 2 -19.60 -25.45 -19.68
C LYS A 2 -19.21 -23.95 -19.72
N LYS A 3 -20.01 -23.08 -20.38
CA LYS A 3 -19.77 -21.62 -20.39
C LYS A 3 -19.99 -20.92 -19.05
N LYS A 4 -20.90 -21.42 -18.19
CA LYS A 4 -21.19 -20.78 -16.89
C LYS A 4 -20.14 -21.08 -15.82
N ILE A 5 -19.49 -22.24 -15.88
CA ILE A 5 -18.43 -22.64 -14.93
C ILE A 5 -17.10 -21.91 -15.24
N ILE A 6 -16.78 -21.70 -16.52
CA ILE A 6 -15.58 -20.93 -16.93
C ILE A 6 -15.72 -19.45 -16.54
N VAL A 7 -16.91 -18.86 -16.69
CA VAL A 7 -17.17 -17.49 -16.25
C VAL A 7 -17.09 -17.37 -14.72
N LEU A 8 -17.58 -18.36 -13.96
CA LEU A 8 -17.49 -18.33 -12.49
C LEU A 8 -16.04 -18.42 -11.98
N LEU A 9 -15.20 -19.24 -12.62
CA LEU A 9 -13.77 -19.37 -12.28
C LEU A 9 -12.96 -18.11 -12.60
N ILE A 10 -13.25 -17.44 -13.72
CA ILE A 10 -12.62 -16.16 -14.06
C ILE A 10 -13.07 -15.07 -13.07
N VAL A 11 -14.36 -15.04 -12.72
CA VAL A 11 -14.90 -14.08 -11.73
C VAL A 11 -14.29 -14.30 -10.34
N CYS A 12 -14.01 -15.54 -9.91
CA CYS A 12 -13.35 -15.80 -8.63
C CYS A 12 -11.85 -15.39 -8.60
N ILE A 13 -11.14 -15.42 -9.73
CA ILE A 13 -9.75 -14.93 -9.83
C ILE A 13 -9.69 -13.39 -9.79
N PHE A 14 -10.74 -12.71 -10.28
CA PHE A 14 -10.84 -11.25 -10.21
C PHE A 14 -11.50 -10.72 -8.92
N LEU A 15 -12.15 -11.56 -8.11
CA LEU A 15 -12.81 -11.16 -6.86
C LEU A 15 -11.95 -11.30 -5.60
N PHE A 16 -10.73 -11.79 -5.71
CA PHE A 16 -9.73 -11.68 -4.65
C PHE A 16 -8.50 -10.98 -5.20
N PRO A 17 -8.44 -9.64 -5.19
CA PRO A 17 -7.14 -9.02 -5.00
C PRO A 17 -6.63 -9.58 -3.67
N ILE A 18 -5.61 -10.43 -3.72
CA ILE A 18 -4.72 -10.56 -2.57
C ILE A 18 -4.16 -9.14 -2.44
N VAL A 19 -4.70 -8.38 -1.49
CA VAL A 19 -4.10 -7.13 -1.06
C VAL A 19 -2.80 -7.56 -0.39
N LEU A 20 -1.76 -7.77 -1.19
CA LEU A 20 -0.40 -7.66 -0.71
C LEU A 20 -0.32 -6.21 -0.23
N GLY A 21 -0.28 -6.00 1.08
CA GLY A 21 -0.04 -4.66 1.62
C GLY A 21 1.21 -4.09 0.95
N SER A 22 1.19 -2.79 0.62
CA SER A 22 2.38 -2.20 0.02
C SER A 22 3.55 -2.37 0.98
N ASN A 23 4.70 -2.76 0.43
CA ASN A 23 5.95 -2.78 1.16
C ASN A 23 6.46 -1.36 1.47
N ASP A 24 5.83 -0.34 0.88
CA ASP A 24 6.17 1.07 1.07
C ASP A 24 6.06 1.51 2.53
N TRP A 25 6.90 2.48 2.88
CA TRP A 25 6.89 3.26 4.11
C TRP A 25 6.76 4.75 3.75
N PRO A 26 5.59 5.19 3.26
CA PRO A 26 5.44 6.46 2.57
C PRO A 26 5.39 7.69 3.48
N MET A 27 5.34 7.52 4.80
CA MET A 27 5.12 8.60 5.76
C MET A 27 5.72 8.26 7.13
N PHE A 28 5.63 9.21 8.06
CA PHE A 28 6.02 9.03 9.45
C PHE A 28 5.43 7.73 10.03
N GLN A 29 6.27 6.91 10.68
CA GLN A 29 5.86 5.64 11.28
C GLN A 29 5.01 4.72 10.36
N LYS A 30 5.24 4.81 9.04
CA LYS A 30 4.70 3.98 7.95
C LYS A 30 3.27 4.29 7.53
N ASP A 31 2.36 4.49 8.47
CA ASP A 31 0.93 4.50 8.19
C ASP A 31 0.19 5.58 8.98
N LEU A 32 -1.07 5.82 8.61
CA LEU A 32 -1.93 6.82 9.26
C LEU A 32 -2.07 6.62 10.77
N GLN A 33 -1.87 5.40 11.25
CA GLN A 33 -2.02 5.06 12.65
C GLN A 33 -0.72 5.21 13.43
N ASN A 34 0.38 5.58 12.77
CA ASN A 34 1.74 5.67 13.31
C ASN A 34 2.18 4.37 14.02
N THR A 35 1.88 3.20 13.44
CA THR A 35 2.19 1.92 14.11
C THR A 35 3.67 1.57 14.09
N GLY A 36 4.42 2.08 13.10
CA GLY A 36 5.81 1.69 12.87
C GLY A 36 5.98 0.24 12.44
N TYR A 37 4.94 -0.42 11.91
CA TYR A 37 4.92 -1.86 11.69
C TYR A 37 5.03 -2.27 10.21
N TYR A 38 6.11 -2.97 9.87
CA TYR A 38 6.31 -3.65 8.60
C TYR A 38 6.00 -5.14 8.73
N ALA A 39 4.94 -5.61 8.06
CA ALA A 39 4.43 -6.97 8.24
C ALA A 39 5.33 -8.08 7.67
N CYS A 40 6.18 -7.76 6.70
CA CYS A 40 7.01 -8.76 6.02
C CYS A 40 8.25 -9.12 6.86
N LYS A 41 8.81 -10.29 6.57
CA LYS A 41 9.95 -10.83 7.32
C LYS A 41 11.25 -10.18 6.85
N MET A 42 12.13 -9.89 7.81
CA MET A 42 13.51 -9.47 7.56
C MET A 42 14.46 -10.64 7.83
N THR A 43 15.59 -10.68 7.12
CA THR A 43 16.71 -11.61 7.43
C THR A 43 17.30 -11.35 8.82
N ASP A 44 17.85 -12.38 9.47
CA ASP A 44 18.50 -12.29 10.79
C ASP A 44 19.85 -11.58 10.73
N GLN A 45 20.51 -11.64 9.57
CA GLN A 45 21.79 -11.00 9.33
C GLN A 45 21.61 -10.04 8.16
N LEU A 46 21.65 -8.75 8.48
CA LEU A 46 21.62 -7.67 7.52
C LEU A 46 23.04 -7.36 7.06
N GLU A 47 23.24 -7.26 5.75
CA GLU A 47 24.48 -6.80 5.16
C GLU A 47 24.31 -5.39 4.60
N LEU A 48 25.37 -4.58 4.69
CA LEU A 48 25.41 -3.27 4.05
C LEU A 48 25.36 -3.47 2.53
N LEU A 49 24.31 -2.93 1.89
CA LEU A 49 24.13 -2.97 0.45
C LEU A 49 24.77 -1.75 -0.21
N TRP A 50 24.45 -0.56 0.29
CA TRP A 50 25.01 0.71 -0.18
C TRP A 50 24.98 1.77 0.92
N LYS A 51 25.77 2.83 0.72
CA LYS A 51 25.70 4.06 1.49
C LYS A 51 25.83 5.27 0.57
N TYR A 52 25.11 6.33 0.86
CA TYR A 52 25.13 7.59 0.13
C TYR A 52 25.42 8.75 1.09
N ARG A 53 26.25 9.71 0.69
CA ARG A 53 26.56 10.91 1.48
C ARG A 53 25.95 12.12 0.79
N THR A 54 25.03 12.80 1.46
CA THR A 54 24.30 13.97 0.93
C THR A 54 25.20 15.18 0.71
N GLY A 55 26.30 15.26 1.47
CA GLY A 55 27.20 16.43 1.48
C GLY A 55 26.74 17.52 2.46
N GLU A 56 25.60 17.34 3.09
CA GLU A 56 25.06 18.15 4.17
C GLU A 56 25.10 17.36 5.49
N GLU A 57 24.89 18.03 6.62
CA GLU A 57 24.74 17.38 7.93
C GLU A 57 23.27 17.04 8.18
N ASP A 58 23.03 16.23 9.21
CA ASP A 58 21.70 15.89 9.75
C ASP A 58 20.70 15.42 8.71
N THR A 59 20.74 14.12 8.38
CA THR A 59 19.56 13.51 7.76
C THR A 59 18.43 13.45 8.80
N HIS A 60 17.24 13.92 8.46
CA HIS A 60 16.05 13.81 9.30
C HIS A 60 15.34 12.47 9.02
N CYS A 61 14.02 12.44 9.19
CA CYS A 61 13.27 11.24 8.89
C CYS A 61 13.20 10.99 7.38
N SER A 62 13.24 9.71 7.00
CA SER A 62 13.14 9.28 5.61
C SER A 62 11.81 8.59 5.35
N SER A 63 11.42 8.51 4.09
CA SER A 63 10.25 7.74 3.65
C SER A 63 10.57 7.00 2.35
N VAL A 64 10.02 5.81 2.17
CA VAL A 64 10.28 4.94 1.01
C VAL A 64 8.97 4.61 0.32
N ALA A 65 8.90 4.82 -0.99
CA ALA A 65 7.76 4.39 -1.78
C ALA A 65 8.16 4.10 -3.22
N LYS A 66 7.58 3.04 -3.80
CA LYS A 66 7.74 2.69 -5.23
C LYS A 66 9.20 2.59 -5.67
N GLY A 67 10.06 2.00 -4.84
CA GLY A 67 11.48 1.79 -5.15
C GLY A 67 12.35 3.05 -5.05
N LYS A 68 11.87 4.12 -4.40
CA LYS A 68 12.63 5.34 -4.13
C LYS A 68 12.64 5.65 -2.65
N ILE A 69 13.76 6.18 -2.16
CA ILE A 69 13.88 6.74 -0.82
C ILE A 69 13.96 8.26 -0.89
N TYR A 70 13.19 8.92 -0.04
CA TYR A 70 13.17 10.37 0.10
C TYR A 70 13.76 10.71 1.46
N VAL A 71 14.82 11.53 1.44
CA VAL A 71 15.61 11.88 2.62
C VAL A 71 15.68 13.39 2.72
N CYS A 72 15.22 13.93 3.84
CA CYS A 72 15.41 15.35 4.16
C CYS A 72 16.72 15.53 4.95
N THR A 73 17.49 16.55 4.61
CA THR A 73 18.61 17.07 5.40
C THR A 73 18.26 18.44 5.96
N SER A 74 19.20 19.15 6.60
CA SER A 74 18.92 20.49 7.14
C SER A 74 18.53 21.53 6.07
N LYS A 75 18.72 21.28 4.77
CA LYS A 75 18.39 22.23 3.68
C LYS A 75 17.70 21.59 2.48
N SER A 76 18.05 20.35 2.19
CA SER A 76 17.71 19.72 0.93
C SER A 76 16.86 18.48 1.13
N THR A 77 15.99 18.21 0.16
CA THR A 77 15.32 16.92 0.01
C THR A 77 15.95 16.16 -1.14
N TYR A 78 16.41 14.93 -0.86
CA TYR A 78 17.02 14.03 -1.82
C TYR A 78 16.04 12.91 -2.16
N CYS A 79 16.00 12.53 -3.43
CA CYS A 79 15.38 11.29 -3.89
C CYS A 79 16.47 10.37 -4.42
N LEU A 80 16.62 9.20 -3.79
CA LEU A 80 17.58 8.18 -4.21
C LEU A 80 16.85 6.92 -4.68
N ASP A 81 17.48 6.17 -5.57
CA ASP A 81 17.03 4.83 -5.94
C ASP A 81 17.19 3.88 -4.74
N ALA A 82 16.13 3.16 -4.38
CA ALA A 82 16.10 2.33 -3.18
C ALA A 82 16.93 1.03 -3.32
N ASP A 83 17.23 0.59 -4.54
CA ASP A 83 18.06 -0.57 -4.86
C ASP A 83 19.55 -0.20 -4.90
N THR A 84 19.92 0.94 -5.50
CA THR A 84 21.32 1.30 -5.76
C THR A 84 21.89 2.38 -4.84
N GLY A 85 21.03 3.22 -4.25
CA GLY A 85 21.43 4.43 -3.52
C GLY A 85 21.90 5.57 -4.42
N GLU A 86 21.75 5.45 -5.75
CA GLU A 86 22.07 6.52 -6.68
C GLU A 86 21.06 7.66 -6.57
N GLU A 87 21.55 8.89 -6.59
CA GLU A 87 20.71 10.08 -6.57
C GLU A 87 19.93 10.21 -7.89
N ILE A 88 18.62 10.37 -7.77
CA ILE A 88 17.72 10.62 -8.89
C ILE A 88 17.54 12.13 -9.06
N TRP A 89 17.28 12.84 -7.97
CA TRP A 89 17.19 14.29 -7.91
C TRP A 89 17.41 14.78 -6.48
N ASN A 90 17.76 16.06 -6.35
CA ASN A 90 17.71 16.81 -5.08
C ASN A 90 17.01 18.16 -5.32
N CYS A 91 16.45 18.73 -4.25
CA CYS A 91 15.81 20.04 -4.25
C CYS A 91 16.10 20.74 -2.92
N ASP A 92 16.62 21.96 -2.98
CA ASP A 92 16.76 22.86 -1.83
C ASP A 92 15.40 23.49 -1.54
N ILE A 93 14.87 23.25 -0.34
CA ILE A 93 13.57 23.77 0.11
C ILE A 93 13.72 24.70 1.32
N GLY A 94 14.95 25.19 1.57
CA GLY A 94 15.27 26.00 2.74
C GLY A 94 15.54 25.17 3.99
N ILE A 95 15.73 25.87 5.11
CA ILE A 95 16.15 25.24 6.36
C ILE A 95 15.06 24.29 6.85
N ILE A 96 15.43 23.07 7.24
CA ILE A 96 14.55 22.10 7.90
C ILE A 96 15.01 22.01 9.35
N THR A 97 14.26 22.63 10.26
CA THR A 97 14.63 22.73 11.68
C THR A 97 14.01 21.64 12.57
N TYR A 98 12.95 20.97 12.10
CA TYR A 98 12.19 19.99 12.88
C TYR A 98 12.28 18.57 12.29
N PHE A 99 12.18 17.57 13.17
CA PHE A 99 12.14 16.17 12.75
C PHE A 99 10.83 15.88 11.99
N SER A 100 10.88 16.01 10.66
CA SER A 100 9.77 15.73 9.78
C SER A 100 10.07 14.58 8.81
N SER A 101 9.08 13.72 8.59
CA SER A 101 9.10 12.70 7.53
C SER A 101 8.43 13.25 6.27
N PRO A 102 9.02 13.07 5.08
CA PRO A 102 8.31 13.27 3.83
C PRO A 102 7.05 12.40 3.76
N LEU A 103 5.97 12.93 3.20
CA LEU A 103 4.79 12.15 2.82
C LEU A 103 4.80 11.90 1.32
N ILE A 104 4.76 10.63 0.90
CA ILE A 104 4.80 10.24 -0.51
C ILE A 104 3.50 9.57 -0.92
N VAL A 105 2.76 10.20 -1.81
CA VAL A 105 1.47 9.67 -2.25
C VAL A 105 1.07 10.25 -3.59
N ASN A 106 0.43 9.43 -4.44
CA ASN A 106 -0.09 9.84 -5.75
C ASN A 106 0.93 10.54 -6.67
N GLY A 107 2.21 10.21 -6.56
CA GLY A 107 3.26 10.82 -7.39
C GLY A 107 3.71 12.21 -6.90
N ARG A 108 3.37 12.57 -5.66
CA ARG A 108 3.81 13.79 -4.98
C ARG A 108 4.61 13.46 -3.73
N VAL A 109 5.43 14.41 -3.32
CA VAL A 109 6.21 14.39 -2.09
C VAL A 109 5.89 15.66 -1.32
N TYR A 110 5.36 15.53 -0.12
CA TYR A 110 5.11 16.67 0.77
C TYR A 110 6.20 16.73 1.82
N VAL A 111 6.85 17.89 1.93
CA VAL A 111 8.01 18.12 2.80
C VAL A 111 7.89 19.47 3.46
N ASN A 112 8.24 19.53 4.75
CA ASN A 112 8.23 20.76 5.51
C ASN A 112 9.61 21.41 5.49
N SER A 113 9.63 22.74 5.43
CA SER A 113 10.76 23.56 5.84
C SER A 113 10.39 24.38 7.08
N GLU A 114 11.29 25.26 7.52
CA GLU A 114 11.04 26.25 8.56
C GLU A 114 9.88 27.19 8.18
N ASP A 115 9.77 27.54 6.90
CA ASP A 115 8.89 28.61 6.41
C ASP A 115 7.57 28.10 5.79
N ALA A 116 7.55 26.86 5.26
CA ALA A 116 6.41 26.37 4.49
C ALA A 116 6.30 24.84 4.43
N LEU A 117 5.10 24.38 4.03
CA LEU A 117 4.89 23.05 3.45
C LEU A 117 5.04 23.12 1.94
N TYR A 118 5.93 22.32 1.36
CA TYR A 118 6.08 22.18 -0.08
C TYR A 118 5.43 20.88 -0.57
N CYS A 119 4.79 20.96 -1.73
CA CYS A 119 4.39 19.81 -2.53
C CYS A 119 5.28 19.74 -3.77
N LEU A 120 6.06 18.67 -3.89
CA LEU A 120 6.98 18.43 -4.99
C LEU A 120 6.47 17.28 -5.88
N ASP A 121 6.83 17.32 -7.17
CA ASP A 121 6.65 16.18 -8.07
C ASP A 121 7.63 15.06 -7.72
N ALA A 122 7.13 13.85 -7.46
CA ALA A 122 7.96 12.72 -7.03
C ALA A 122 8.91 12.18 -8.13
N GLY A 123 8.67 12.54 -9.38
CA GLY A 123 9.46 12.16 -10.54
C GLY A 123 10.75 12.95 -10.66
N ASN A 124 10.69 14.26 -10.43
CA ASN A 124 11.80 15.18 -10.73
C ASN A 124 12.13 16.19 -9.61
N GLY A 125 11.35 16.24 -8.53
CA GLY A 125 11.57 17.16 -7.41
C GLY A 125 11.13 18.60 -7.65
N SER A 126 10.47 18.92 -8.77
CA SER A 126 10.00 20.29 -9.03
C SER A 126 8.82 20.64 -8.13
N GLU A 127 8.81 21.86 -7.60
CA GLU A 127 7.68 22.40 -6.84
C GLU A 127 6.40 22.44 -7.68
N LEU A 128 5.31 21.93 -7.10
CA LEU A 128 3.96 22.01 -7.65
C LEU A 128 3.16 23.13 -6.98
N TRP A 129 3.27 23.25 -5.66
CA TRP A 129 2.73 24.33 -4.83
C TRP A 129 3.41 24.34 -3.46
N HIS A 130 3.26 25.45 -2.72
CA HIS A 130 3.62 25.55 -1.30
C HIS A 130 2.54 26.29 -0.50
N CYS A 131 2.58 26.12 0.83
CA CYS A 131 1.72 26.81 1.78
C CYS A 131 2.59 27.42 2.89
N ASP A 132 2.51 28.74 3.06
CA ASP A 132 3.31 29.54 4.00
C ASP A 132 2.81 29.39 5.45
N ILE A 133 2.93 28.17 5.99
CA ILE A 133 2.68 27.86 7.39
C ILE A 133 3.98 27.33 7.98
N GLU A 134 4.45 28.02 9.01
CA GLU A 134 5.73 27.78 9.65
C GLU A 134 5.63 26.67 10.72
N HIS A 135 6.77 26.10 11.08
CA HIS A 135 6.91 25.18 12.22
C HIS A 135 5.98 23.96 12.20
N LEU A 136 5.81 23.33 11.04
CA LEU A 136 4.87 22.21 10.85
C LEU A 136 5.41 20.85 11.29
N SER A 137 4.56 20.05 11.93
CA SER A 137 4.78 18.63 12.21
C SER A 137 4.81 17.79 10.93
N SER A 138 5.19 16.51 10.99
CA SER A 138 5.14 15.62 9.80
C SER A 138 3.73 15.56 9.14
N PRO A 139 3.61 15.68 7.80
CA PRO A 139 2.33 15.58 7.09
C PRO A 139 1.76 14.17 7.12
N THR A 140 0.45 14.08 7.38
CA THR A 140 -0.33 12.83 7.25
C THR A 140 -1.52 13.07 6.32
N MET A 141 -1.81 12.15 5.39
CA MET A 141 -2.91 12.36 4.42
C MET A 141 -3.95 11.26 4.41
N PHE A 142 -5.22 11.65 4.53
CA PHE A 142 -6.37 10.76 4.40
C PHE A 142 -7.46 11.42 3.55
N ASN A 143 -7.98 10.71 2.55
CA ASN A 143 -9.01 11.19 1.63
C ASN A 143 -8.69 12.56 0.98
N ASN A 144 -7.49 12.70 0.42
CA ASN A 144 -7.02 13.93 -0.24
C ASN A 144 -6.92 15.17 0.66
N LYS A 145 -6.89 14.95 1.99
CA LYS A 145 -6.69 16.00 2.99
C LYS A 145 -5.40 15.73 3.75
N ILE A 146 -4.55 16.74 3.86
CA ILE A 146 -3.31 16.71 4.63
C ILE A 146 -3.57 17.31 6.01
N TYR A 147 -3.18 16.60 7.05
CA TYR A 147 -3.31 17.02 8.45
C TYR A 147 -1.94 17.25 9.06
N LEU A 148 -1.79 18.39 9.72
CA LEU A 148 -0.54 18.87 10.29
C LEU A 148 -0.82 19.65 11.58
N GLY A 149 0.10 19.58 12.54
CA GLY A 149 0.19 20.50 13.65
C GLY A 149 1.22 21.58 13.37
N SER A 150 1.14 22.70 14.07
CA SER A 150 2.14 23.77 13.99
C SER A 150 2.61 24.24 15.38
N GLY A 151 3.78 24.87 15.40
CA GLY A 151 4.34 25.57 16.55
C GLY A 151 3.45 26.70 17.10
N ASP A 152 2.54 27.24 16.29
CA ASP A 152 1.56 28.25 16.71
C ASP A 152 0.39 27.66 17.55
N GLY A 153 0.34 26.33 17.67
CA GLY A 153 -0.71 25.60 18.36
C GLY A 153 -1.97 25.33 17.54
N ASP A 154 -1.97 25.61 16.25
CA ASP A 154 -3.03 25.21 15.33
C ASP A 154 -2.81 23.79 14.79
N ILE A 155 -3.92 23.10 14.53
CA ILE A 155 -4.01 21.87 13.75
C ILE A 155 -4.71 22.23 12.44
N TYR A 156 -4.01 22.02 11.33
CA TYR A 156 -4.46 22.36 9.99
C TYR A 156 -4.97 21.12 9.25
N CYS A 157 -6.02 21.32 8.45
CA CYS A 157 -6.40 20.43 7.36
C CYS A 157 -6.29 21.20 6.05
N LEU A 158 -5.41 20.73 5.17
CA LEU A 158 -5.19 21.32 3.85
C LEU A 158 -5.73 20.39 2.77
N ASP A 159 -6.19 20.95 1.66
CA ASP A 159 -6.46 20.19 0.44
C ASP A 159 -5.14 19.76 -0.21
N ALA A 160 -4.99 18.48 -0.51
CA ALA A 160 -3.72 17.93 -0.99
C ALA A 160 -3.36 18.35 -2.43
N ASP A 161 -4.32 18.82 -3.22
CA ASP A 161 -4.10 19.26 -4.60
C ASP A 161 -3.67 20.73 -4.68
N THR A 162 -4.14 21.56 -3.75
CA THR A 162 -4.01 23.01 -3.80
C THR A 162 -3.20 23.62 -2.67
N GLY A 163 -3.09 22.93 -1.53
CA GLY A 163 -2.53 23.49 -0.30
C GLY A 163 -3.51 24.39 0.48
N ASP A 164 -4.73 24.58 -0.01
CA ASP A 164 -5.72 25.47 0.61
C ASP A 164 -6.22 24.92 1.94
N THR A 165 -6.23 25.75 2.99
CA THR A 165 -6.80 25.39 4.29
C THR A 165 -8.30 25.13 4.20
N GLN A 166 -8.71 23.90 4.48
CA GLN A 166 -10.11 23.46 4.53
C GLN A 166 -10.73 23.75 5.89
N TRP A 167 -9.99 23.47 6.96
CA TRP A 167 -10.34 23.84 8.33
C TRP A 167 -9.07 23.96 9.17
N LYS A 168 -9.19 24.66 10.30
CA LYS A 168 -8.17 24.67 11.35
C LYS A 168 -8.79 24.61 12.74
N TYR A 169 -8.06 24.04 13.69
CA TYR A 169 -8.45 23.95 15.09
C TYR A 169 -7.32 24.50 15.96
N GLN A 170 -7.63 25.49 16.80
CA GLN A 170 -6.66 26.09 17.73
C GLN A 170 -6.61 25.28 19.03
N ALA A 171 -5.52 24.55 19.23
CA ALA A 171 -5.16 24.00 20.53
C ALA A 171 -4.55 25.11 21.44
N GLY A 172 -4.33 24.78 22.71
CA GLY A 172 -3.77 25.73 23.68
C GLY A 172 -2.26 25.90 23.60
N GLY A 173 -1.56 25.05 22.84
CA GLY A 173 -0.10 25.03 22.75
C GLY A 173 0.43 24.28 21.53
N CYS A 174 1.74 24.39 21.30
CA CYS A 174 2.47 23.81 20.17
C CYS A 174 2.08 22.35 19.88
N ILE A 175 1.96 22.01 18.59
CA ILE A 175 1.75 20.66 18.07
C ILE A 175 2.95 20.29 17.19
N GLU A 176 4.04 19.86 17.83
CA GLU A 176 5.32 19.63 17.13
C GLU A 176 5.37 18.30 16.34
N PHE A 177 4.58 17.32 16.74
CA PHE A 177 4.74 15.93 16.30
C PHE A 177 3.58 15.41 15.44
N SER A 178 3.87 14.35 14.67
CA SER A 178 2.90 13.74 13.75
C SER A 178 1.63 13.27 14.45
N LEU A 179 0.50 13.47 13.77
CA LEU A 179 -0.83 13.10 14.24
C LEU A 179 -1.16 11.67 13.80
N ALA A 180 -1.95 10.95 14.59
CA ALA A 180 -2.52 9.67 14.18
C ALA A 180 -3.94 9.89 13.64
N VAL A 181 -4.25 9.29 12.49
CA VAL A 181 -5.56 9.32 11.84
C VAL A 181 -6.13 7.91 11.74
N ALA A 182 -7.28 7.69 12.37
CA ALA A 182 -7.99 6.42 12.30
C ALA A 182 -9.49 6.62 12.45
N ASN A 183 -10.29 5.83 11.73
CA ASN A 183 -11.76 5.83 11.81
C ASN A 183 -12.38 7.24 11.62
N GLY A 184 -11.78 8.06 10.75
CA GLY A 184 -12.24 9.43 10.51
C GLY A 184 -11.96 10.41 11.66
N LYS A 185 -11.06 10.05 12.59
CA LYS A 185 -10.65 10.88 13.72
C LYS A 185 -9.16 11.15 13.69
N ILE A 186 -8.77 12.29 14.22
CA ILE A 186 -7.38 12.71 14.44
C ILE A 186 -7.11 12.62 15.93
N TYR A 187 -5.94 12.11 16.29
CA TYR A 187 -5.44 12.05 17.66
C TYR A 187 -4.09 12.74 17.72
N THR A 188 -3.92 13.67 18.66
CA THR A 188 -2.63 14.37 18.82
C THR A 188 -2.41 14.88 20.23
N GLY A 189 -1.15 15.07 20.59
CA GLY A 189 -0.72 15.71 21.82
C GLY A 189 -0.39 17.18 21.61
N SER A 190 -0.44 17.96 22.68
CA SER A 190 -0.06 19.38 22.67
C SER A 190 0.79 19.73 23.88
N TYR A 191 1.61 20.78 23.75
CA TYR A 191 2.39 21.35 24.85
C TYR A 191 1.54 22.17 25.84
N ASP A 192 0.23 22.25 25.64
CA ASP A 192 -0.72 22.72 26.67
C ASP A 192 -1.09 21.64 27.69
N HIS A 193 -0.38 20.50 27.66
CA HIS A 193 -0.59 19.36 28.54
C HIS A 193 -1.94 18.65 28.33
N LYS A 194 -2.44 18.66 27.08
CA LYS A 194 -3.64 17.91 26.67
C LYS A 194 -3.38 16.99 25.50
N ILE A 195 -4.23 15.98 25.44
CA ILE A 195 -4.47 15.16 24.25
C ILE A 195 -5.78 15.60 23.64
N TYR A 196 -5.82 15.73 22.32
CA TYR A 196 -7.01 16.08 21.56
C TYR A 196 -7.44 14.94 20.65
N CYS A 197 -8.75 14.76 20.53
CA CYS A 197 -9.37 14.00 19.46
C CYS A 197 -10.33 14.89 18.67
N LEU A 198 -10.10 14.98 17.36
CA LEU A 198 -10.89 15.79 16.45
C LEU A 198 -11.56 14.90 15.40
N ASP A 199 -12.71 15.31 14.90
CA ASP A 199 -13.28 14.76 13.67
C ASP A 199 -12.43 15.21 12.48
N ALA A 200 -11.90 14.26 11.69
CA ALA A 200 -10.97 14.56 10.60
C ALA A 200 -11.64 15.34 9.45
N ASN A 201 -12.96 15.26 9.30
CA ASN A 201 -13.65 15.93 8.20
C ASN A 201 -13.92 17.41 8.50
N THR A 202 -14.25 17.71 9.74
CA THR A 202 -14.76 19.02 10.19
C THR A 202 -13.78 19.79 11.06
N GLY A 203 -12.81 19.12 11.69
CA GLY A 203 -11.91 19.71 12.69
C GLY A 203 -12.57 19.91 14.07
N GLU A 204 -13.83 19.49 14.25
CA GLU A 204 -14.52 19.63 15.53
C GLU A 204 -13.91 18.74 16.60
N LYS A 205 -13.67 19.30 17.79
CA LYS A 205 -13.20 18.52 18.93
C LYS A 205 -14.28 17.54 19.40
N LEU A 206 -13.94 16.27 19.40
CA LEU A 206 -14.76 15.18 19.93
C LEU A 206 -14.55 14.99 21.43
N TRP A 207 -13.29 14.99 21.87
CA TRP A 207 -12.91 14.93 23.28
C TRP A 207 -11.49 15.48 23.49
N ASP A 208 -11.17 15.81 24.74
CA ASP A 208 -9.81 16.08 25.21
C ASP A 208 -9.51 15.35 26.53
N TYR A 209 -8.22 15.21 26.86
CA TYR A 209 -7.75 14.56 28.08
C TYR A 209 -6.54 15.32 28.65
N ASP A 210 -6.60 15.70 29.93
CA ASP A 210 -5.51 16.39 30.62
C ASP A 210 -4.41 15.40 31.07
N THR A 211 -3.18 15.60 30.60
CA THR A 211 -2.01 14.78 30.95
C THR A 211 -1.13 15.43 32.02
N TYR A 212 -1.29 16.74 32.26
CA TYR A 212 -0.48 17.58 33.17
C TYR A 212 1.02 17.62 32.84
N MET A 213 1.41 17.09 31.69
CA MET A 213 2.77 17.04 31.14
C MET A 213 2.68 17.13 29.62
N ASP A 214 3.76 17.54 28.97
CA ASP A 214 3.83 17.58 27.50
C ASP A 214 3.60 16.21 26.89
N VAL A 215 2.87 16.21 25.77
CA VAL A 215 2.55 15.00 25.02
C VAL A 215 3.17 15.15 23.65
N TYR A 216 4.02 14.18 23.31
CA TYR A 216 4.85 14.25 22.12
C TYR A 216 4.16 13.54 20.96
N LEU A 217 4.02 12.23 21.00
CA LEU A 217 3.61 11.46 19.83
C LEU A 217 2.40 10.57 20.09
N SER A 218 1.64 10.29 19.03
CA SER A 218 0.41 9.49 19.07
C SER A 218 0.46 8.28 18.12
N THR A 219 -0.10 7.16 18.58
CA THR A 219 -0.29 5.93 17.79
C THR A 219 -1.68 5.38 18.03
N PHE A 220 -2.35 4.90 16.98
CA PHE A 220 -3.64 4.22 17.08
C PHE A 220 -3.47 2.73 16.84
N TYR A 221 -4.07 1.88 17.68
CA TYR A 221 -4.08 0.44 17.48
C TYR A 221 -5.29 -0.21 18.15
N GLU A 222 -6.09 -0.97 17.38
CA GLU A 222 -7.26 -1.72 17.86
C GLU A 222 -8.16 -0.92 18.82
N GLU A 223 -8.74 0.19 18.31
CA GLU A 223 -9.69 1.04 19.06
C GLU A 223 -9.08 1.82 20.23
N LYS A 224 -7.75 1.84 20.35
CA LYS A 224 -7.04 2.55 21.41
C LYS A 224 -6.08 3.55 20.83
N ALA A 225 -5.96 4.69 21.50
CA ALA A 225 -4.98 5.72 21.21
C ALA A 225 -3.91 5.72 22.31
N TYR A 226 -2.65 5.70 21.89
CA TYR A 226 -1.49 5.61 22.75
C TYR A 226 -0.63 6.85 22.57
N PHE A 227 -0.15 7.39 23.68
CA PHE A 227 0.57 8.65 23.68
C PHE A 227 1.83 8.53 24.53
N GLY A 228 2.94 9.02 23.98
CA GLY A 228 4.17 9.27 24.76
C GLY A 228 4.10 10.65 25.40
N SER A 229 4.33 10.71 26.70
CA SER A 229 4.52 11.96 27.46
C SER A 229 5.89 11.96 28.13
N LYS A 230 6.23 13.07 28.82
CA LYS A 230 7.51 13.24 29.53
C LYS A 230 7.93 12.08 30.44
N GLU A 231 7.01 11.34 31.06
CA GLU A 231 7.41 10.24 31.94
C GLU A 231 6.48 9.03 31.86
N GLU A 232 5.49 9.06 30.98
CA GLU A 232 4.42 8.07 30.94
C GLU A 232 3.98 7.77 29.50
N VAL A 233 3.77 6.49 29.21
CA VAL A 233 2.93 6.07 28.10
C VAL A 233 1.50 6.00 28.58
N ILE A 234 0.61 6.71 27.92
CA ILE A 234 -0.81 6.78 28.25
C ILE A 234 -1.59 6.03 27.18
N CYS A 235 -2.49 5.13 27.59
CA CYS A 235 -3.42 4.46 26.69
C CYS A 235 -4.85 4.90 27.01
N LEU A 236 -5.52 5.44 26.01
CA LEU A 236 -6.90 5.91 26.06
C LEU A 236 -7.77 5.06 25.14
N ASP A 237 -9.03 4.90 25.55
CA ASP A 237 -10.10 4.46 24.66
C ASP A 237 -10.30 5.52 23.58
N ALA A 238 -10.16 5.13 22.30
CA ALA A 238 -10.08 6.10 21.21
C ALA A 238 -11.43 6.81 20.95
N ASP A 239 -12.54 6.17 21.32
CA ASP A 239 -13.86 6.76 21.11
C ASP A 239 -14.25 7.74 22.21
N THR A 240 -13.88 7.45 23.45
CA THR A 240 -14.34 8.20 24.62
C THR A 240 -13.27 9.05 25.28
N GLY A 241 -11.99 8.88 24.93
CA GLY A 241 -10.86 9.54 25.59
C GLY A 241 -10.59 9.05 27.01
N LYS A 242 -11.29 8.01 27.46
CA LYS A 242 -11.13 7.49 28.83
C LYS A 242 -9.83 6.72 28.96
N ARG A 243 -9.08 7.01 30.03
CA ARG A 243 -7.84 6.30 30.34
C ARG A 243 -8.12 4.82 30.62
N ILE A 244 -7.43 3.96 29.88
CA ILE A 244 -7.42 2.51 30.06
C ILE A 244 -6.28 2.12 31.01
N TRP A 245 -5.06 2.57 30.69
CA TRP A 245 -3.87 2.33 31.51
C TRP A 245 -2.82 3.42 31.30
N GLY A 246 -1.82 3.48 32.18
CA GLY A 246 -0.59 4.22 31.93
C GLY A 246 0.63 3.49 32.49
N TYR A 247 1.78 3.69 31.86
CA TYR A 247 3.04 3.07 32.24
C TYR A 247 4.12 4.13 32.40
N ARG A 248 4.62 4.31 33.62
CA ARG A 248 5.69 5.27 33.90
C ARG A 248 7.04 4.71 33.50
N THR A 249 7.68 5.37 32.56
CA THR A 249 9.05 5.10 32.12
C THR A 249 10.08 5.75 33.03
N GLY A 250 9.73 6.90 33.62
CA GLY A 250 10.62 7.76 34.42
C GLY A 250 11.60 8.59 33.60
N CYS A 251 11.41 8.67 32.28
CA CYS A 251 12.17 9.47 31.34
C CYS A 251 11.30 9.83 30.13
N ASP A 252 11.71 10.81 29.33
CA ASP A 252 10.96 11.28 28.17
C ASP A 252 10.76 10.15 27.16
N VAL A 253 9.52 10.04 26.69
CA VAL A 253 9.05 8.90 25.91
C VAL A 253 8.72 9.33 24.49
N ALA A 254 9.33 8.65 23.52
CA ALA A 254 8.90 8.75 22.13
C ALA A 254 7.61 7.95 21.89
N ALA A 255 6.95 8.09 20.72
CA ALA A 255 5.73 7.33 20.42
C ALA A 255 5.95 5.83 20.64
N PRO A 256 4.98 5.12 21.21
CA PRO A 256 5.01 3.66 21.17
C PRO A 256 4.81 3.20 19.73
N SER A 257 5.76 2.47 19.16
CA SER A 257 5.48 1.67 17.96
C SER A 257 4.73 0.41 18.40
N ILE A 258 3.63 0.05 17.73
CA ILE A 258 2.72 -1.00 18.21
C ILE A 258 2.44 -2.03 17.12
N ALA A 259 2.64 -3.31 17.46
CA ALA A 259 2.29 -4.42 16.59
C ALA A 259 1.98 -5.67 17.40
N ASN A 260 1.09 -6.52 16.90
CA ASN A 260 0.80 -7.85 17.46
C ASN A 260 0.45 -7.81 18.96
N GLY A 261 -0.33 -6.81 19.38
CA GLY A 261 -0.70 -6.62 20.78
C GLY A 261 0.44 -6.19 21.72
N LYS A 262 1.57 -5.72 21.19
CA LYS A 262 2.73 -5.24 21.95
C LYS A 262 3.09 -3.81 21.57
N ALA A 263 3.35 -2.99 22.58
CA ALA A 263 3.83 -1.63 22.43
C ALA A 263 5.32 -1.54 22.78
N TYR A 264 6.13 -1.02 21.86
CA TYR A 264 7.57 -0.85 21.99
C TYR A 264 7.88 0.62 22.16
N VAL A 265 8.51 0.94 23.29
CA VAL A 265 8.62 2.31 23.78
C VAL A 265 10.09 2.63 23.99
N SER A 266 10.64 3.50 23.15
CA SER A 266 11.98 4.07 23.35
C SER A 266 11.94 5.32 24.23
N THR A 267 13.01 5.53 24.98
CA THR A 267 13.18 6.70 25.85
C THR A 267 14.48 7.43 25.53
N ASP A 268 14.51 8.72 25.84
CA ASP A 268 15.70 9.58 25.73
C ASP A 268 16.86 9.14 26.64
N CYS A 269 16.56 8.52 27.77
CA CYS A 269 17.55 7.96 28.71
C CYS A 269 18.06 6.58 28.29
N GLY A 270 17.72 6.13 27.09
CA GLY A 270 18.29 4.95 26.46
C GLY A 270 17.75 3.62 26.90
N PHE A 271 16.47 3.57 27.24
CA PHE A 271 15.78 2.31 27.44
C PHE A 271 14.77 2.09 26.32
N ILE A 272 14.59 0.82 25.97
CA ILE A 272 13.43 0.35 25.24
C ILE A 272 12.66 -0.64 26.12
N SER A 273 11.35 -0.44 26.22
CA SER A 273 10.44 -1.34 26.92
C SER A 273 9.44 -1.94 25.95
N CYS A 274 9.15 -3.23 26.10
CA CYS A 274 8.02 -3.88 25.45
C CYS A 274 6.92 -4.06 26.49
N LEU A 275 5.75 -3.53 26.19
CA LEU A 275 4.55 -3.57 27.02
C LEU A 275 3.48 -4.38 26.30
N ASP A 276 2.65 -5.09 27.05
CA ASP A 276 1.39 -5.61 26.54
C ASP A 276 0.47 -4.42 26.21
N ALA A 277 0.07 -4.27 24.95
CA ALA A 277 -0.68 -3.09 24.48
C ALA A 277 -2.07 -2.98 25.14
N ASN A 278 -2.64 -4.10 25.59
CA ASN A 278 -3.96 -4.11 26.21
C ASN A 278 -3.94 -3.68 27.67
N THR A 279 -2.85 -3.97 28.38
CA THR A 279 -2.77 -3.84 29.85
C THR A 279 -1.68 -2.88 30.34
N GLY A 280 -0.76 -2.47 29.48
CA GLY A 280 0.42 -1.67 29.84
C GLY A 280 1.46 -2.42 30.65
N LYS A 281 1.28 -3.73 30.87
CA LYS A 281 2.23 -4.53 31.66
C LYS A 281 3.52 -4.74 30.89
N ARG A 282 4.66 -4.42 31.52
CA ARG A 282 5.97 -4.66 30.94
C ARG A 282 6.23 -6.16 30.75
N ILE A 283 6.50 -6.53 29.50
CA ILE A 283 6.97 -7.86 29.10
C ILE A 283 8.48 -7.94 29.28
N TRP A 284 9.22 -6.98 28.71
CA TRP A 284 10.67 -6.87 28.88
C TRP A 284 11.13 -5.41 28.81
N ARG A 285 12.37 -5.15 29.27
CA ARG A 285 13.05 -3.85 29.12
C ARG A 285 14.54 -4.08 28.91
N ARG A 286 15.15 -3.25 28.08
CA ARG A 286 16.59 -3.24 27.79
C ARG A 286 17.13 -1.82 27.80
N GLY A 287 18.36 -1.66 28.29
CA GLY A 287 19.09 -0.39 28.31
C GLY A 287 20.27 -0.40 27.34
N PHE A 288 20.49 0.74 26.70
CA PHE A 288 21.60 1.07 25.81
C PHE A 288 22.38 2.29 26.30
N GLY A 289 21.87 2.99 27.32
CA GLY A 289 22.59 4.04 28.05
C GLY A 289 22.46 5.44 27.47
N SER A 290 21.79 5.61 26.33
CA SER A 290 21.55 6.91 25.69
C SER A 290 20.40 6.89 24.70
N TYR A 291 19.99 8.08 24.25
CA TYR A 291 18.86 8.36 23.37
C TYR A 291 18.68 7.32 22.26
N LEU A 292 17.49 6.71 22.24
CA LEU A 292 17.12 5.75 21.21
C LEU A 292 16.21 6.38 20.16
N THR A 293 16.41 5.99 18.90
CA THR A 293 15.50 6.34 17.79
C THR A 293 14.10 5.76 18.03
N LEU A 294 13.14 6.20 17.23
CA LEU A 294 11.85 5.53 17.14
C LEU A 294 12.02 4.07 16.70
N PRO A 295 11.31 3.10 17.32
CA PRO A 295 11.42 1.70 16.94
C PRO A 295 10.74 1.43 15.60
N ALA A 296 11.43 0.80 14.66
CA ALA A 296 10.81 0.21 13.47
C ALA A 296 10.57 -1.28 13.72
N LEU A 297 9.34 -1.74 13.48
CA LEU A 297 8.89 -3.06 13.88
C LEU A 297 8.70 -3.99 12.69
N THR A 298 8.99 -5.26 12.93
CA THR A 298 8.45 -6.37 12.15
C THR A 298 7.75 -7.34 13.10
N LYS A 299 7.22 -8.45 12.57
CA LYS A 299 6.55 -9.44 13.42
C LYS A 299 7.48 -10.03 14.49
N GLU A 300 8.75 -10.24 14.13
CA GLU A 300 9.72 -10.97 14.96
C GLU A 300 10.82 -10.05 15.51
N LYS A 301 10.97 -8.83 14.99
CA LYS A 301 12.11 -7.96 15.26
C LYS A 301 11.74 -6.52 15.54
N VAL A 302 12.58 -5.86 16.32
CA VAL A 302 12.54 -4.44 16.64
C VAL A 302 13.88 -3.83 16.25
N TYR A 303 13.85 -2.77 15.45
CA TYR A 303 15.04 -2.03 15.04
C TYR A 303 15.07 -0.68 15.75
N VAL A 304 16.20 -0.37 16.39
CA VAL A 304 16.45 0.90 17.10
C VAL A 304 17.89 1.34 16.92
N GLY A 305 18.13 2.64 16.82
CA GLY A 305 19.45 3.25 16.85
C GLY A 305 19.73 3.86 18.22
N CYS A 306 20.99 3.85 18.66
CA CYS A 306 21.45 4.56 19.84
C CYS A 306 22.34 5.73 19.41
N ARG A 307 21.86 6.95 19.65
CA ARG A 307 22.48 8.18 19.14
C ARG A 307 23.94 8.31 19.59
N SER A 308 24.22 8.14 20.88
CA SER A 308 25.59 8.39 21.40
C SER A 308 26.57 7.26 21.11
N SER A 309 26.13 6.02 20.95
CA SER A 309 27.04 4.94 20.55
C SER A 309 27.26 4.92 19.04
N GLY A 310 26.33 5.50 18.28
CA GLY A 310 26.37 5.47 16.82
C GLY A 310 26.03 4.09 16.24
N ASP A 311 25.40 3.23 17.03
CA ASP A 311 25.04 1.88 16.61
C ASP A 311 23.55 1.77 16.33
N ILE A 312 23.21 0.91 15.36
CA ILE A 312 21.87 0.38 15.16
C ILE A 312 21.81 -1.06 15.67
N TYR A 313 20.67 -1.44 16.24
CA TYR A 313 20.42 -2.73 16.83
C TYR A 313 19.16 -3.35 16.25
N CYS A 314 19.22 -4.66 16.03
CA CYS A 314 18.09 -5.54 15.76
C CYS A 314 17.86 -6.42 16.98
N LEU A 315 16.67 -6.32 17.56
CA LEU A 315 16.28 -7.05 18.76
C LEU A 315 15.16 -8.04 18.43
N ASP A 316 15.18 -9.20 19.08
CA ASP A 316 14.06 -10.12 19.11
C ASP A 316 12.85 -9.46 19.79
N ALA A 317 11.71 -9.43 19.09
CA ALA A 317 10.53 -8.69 19.52
C ALA A 317 9.89 -9.27 20.80
N ASP A 318 10.09 -10.55 21.09
CA ASP A 318 9.48 -11.24 22.22
C ASP A 318 10.34 -11.19 23.49
N THR A 319 11.66 -11.09 23.33
CA THR A 319 12.62 -11.21 24.44
C THR A 319 13.49 -9.98 24.65
N GLY A 320 13.59 -9.08 23.66
CA GLY A 320 14.50 -7.93 23.67
C GLY A 320 15.98 -8.30 23.54
N ARG A 321 16.29 -9.57 23.23
CA ARG A 321 17.66 -10.03 23.00
C ARG A 321 18.18 -9.48 21.68
N GLU A 322 19.47 -9.19 21.63
CA GLU A 322 20.08 -8.65 20.43
C GLU A 322 20.36 -9.80 19.47
N ILE A 323 19.97 -9.59 18.22
CA ILE A 323 20.19 -10.52 17.12
C ILE A 323 21.38 -10.04 16.27
N TRP A 324 21.45 -8.72 16.06
CA TRP A 324 22.42 -8.10 15.17
C TRP A 324 22.61 -6.62 15.56
N SER A 325 23.80 -6.09 15.30
CA SER A 325 24.11 -4.67 15.46
C SER A 325 25.16 -4.22 14.44
N TYR A 326 25.20 -2.91 14.17
CA TYR A 326 26.13 -2.30 13.24
C TYR A 326 26.42 -0.85 13.62
N HIS A 327 27.67 -0.41 13.45
CA HIS A 327 28.08 0.96 13.73
C HIS A 327 27.91 1.85 12.48
N THR A 328 27.01 2.82 12.54
CA THR A 328 26.72 3.78 11.45
C THR A 328 27.27 5.19 11.70
N GLY A 329 27.72 5.48 12.92
CA GLY A 329 27.73 6.84 13.45
C GLY A 329 26.34 7.21 13.99
N PRO A 330 26.16 8.37 14.65
CA PRO A 330 24.92 8.75 15.32
C PRO A 330 23.69 8.63 14.39
N PRO A 331 22.80 7.65 14.61
CA PRO A 331 21.62 7.49 13.77
C PRO A 331 20.61 8.61 14.03
N SER A 332 19.95 9.03 12.95
CA SER A 332 18.87 10.01 12.97
C SER A 332 17.60 9.47 13.62
N PHE A 333 16.61 10.34 13.85
CA PHE A 333 15.43 10.09 14.67
C PHE A 333 14.59 8.85 14.30
N SER A 334 14.57 8.42 13.03
CA SER A 334 13.75 7.31 12.53
C SER A 334 14.51 6.32 11.66
N LEU A 335 14.18 5.04 11.81
CA LEU A 335 14.60 3.94 10.93
C LEU A 335 13.45 3.56 10.01
N VAL A 336 13.73 3.20 8.76
CA VAL A 336 12.69 2.87 7.78
C VAL A 336 12.89 1.46 7.24
N ILE A 337 11.81 0.69 7.14
CA ILE A 337 11.84 -0.67 6.60
C ILE A 337 10.93 -0.74 5.37
N SER A 338 11.49 -1.13 4.23
CA SER A 338 10.73 -1.33 2.98
C SER A 338 11.43 -2.38 2.13
N ASP A 339 10.67 -3.22 1.45
CA ASP A 339 11.18 -4.26 0.54
C ASP A 339 12.34 -5.09 1.12
N GLU A 340 12.17 -5.52 2.37
CA GLU A 340 13.15 -6.32 3.12
C GLU A 340 14.50 -5.63 3.36
N LYS A 341 14.52 -4.30 3.25
CA LYS A 341 15.68 -3.46 3.54
C LYS A 341 15.42 -2.53 4.72
N LEU A 342 16.48 -2.25 5.44
CA LEU A 342 16.54 -1.26 6.51
C LEU A 342 17.32 -0.05 6.01
N TYR A 343 16.69 1.11 6.06
CA TYR A 343 17.29 2.40 5.72
C TYR A 343 17.55 3.21 6.97
N VAL A 344 18.74 3.79 7.06
CA VAL A 344 19.23 4.51 8.24
C VAL A 344 19.89 5.81 7.80
N GLY A 345 19.30 6.93 8.17
CA GLY A 345 19.96 8.23 8.12
C GLY A 345 20.85 8.44 9.35
N THR A 346 21.91 9.23 9.21
CA THR A 346 22.77 9.68 10.31
C THR A 346 22.86 11.21 10.40
N GLU A 347 23.29 11.70 11.57
CA GLU A 347 23.61 13.12 11.82
C GLU A 347 24.79 13.62 10.98
N GLU A 348 25.60 12.69 10.47
CA GLU A 348 26.73 13.00 9.59
C GLU A 348 26.36 13.11 8.10
N GLY A 349 25.06 13.12 7.77
CA GLY A 349 24.61 13.23 6.38
C GLY A 349 24.73 11.95 5.57
N ILE A 350 24.77 10.78 6.20
CA ILE A 350 24.94 9.51 5.52
C ILE A 350 23.66 8.70 5.58
N VAL A 351 23.23 8.20 4.42
CA VAL A 351 22.12 7.26 4.29
C VAL A 351 22.71 5.88 4.05
N TYR A 352 22.41 4.93 4.93
CA TYR A 352 22.78 3.53 4.81
C TYR A 352 21.57 2.69 4.39
N CYS A 353 21.81 1.68 3.57
CA CYS A 353 20.83 0.64 3.26
C CYS A 353 21.40 -0.73 3.59
N PHE A 354 20.64 -1.51 4.35
CA PHE A 354 20.97 -2.88 4.69
C PHE A 354 19.89 -3.85 4.19
N GLY A 355 20.27 -5.06 3.81
CA GLY A 355 19.35 -6.10 3.36
C GLY A 355 20.01 -7.47 3.27
N SER A 356 19.36 -8.43 2.63
CA SER A 356 19.98 -9.72 2.30
C SER A 356 20.90 -9.56 1.08
N LYS A 357 22.08 -10.18 1.11
CA LYS A 357 22.99 -10.21 -0.03
C LYS A 357 22.69 -11.35 -0.99
N GLU A 358 21.48 -11.92 -0.94
CA GLU A 358 21.09 -12.88 -1.96
C GLU A 358 21.25 -12.20 -3.32
N THR A 359 22.19 -12.70 -4.11
CA THR A 359 22.47 -12.23 -5.45
C THR A 359 21.14 -12.10 -6.15
N SER A 360 20.78 -10.86 -6.47
CA SER A 360 19.64 -10.50 -7.29
C SER A 360 19.74 -11.21 -8.65
N SER A 361 19.38 -12.48 -8.68
CA SER A 361 18.58 -13.00 -9.76
C SER A 361 17.15 -12.83 -9.27
N LYS A 362 16.55 -11.67 -9.58
CA LYS A 362 15.08 -11.51 -9.65
C LYS A 362 14.57 -12.45 -10.76
N VAL A 363 14.72 -13.76 -10.59
CA VAL A 363 13.88 -14.73 -11.28
C VAL A 363 12.64 -14.81 -10.41
N PRO A 364 11.50 -14.26 -10.83
CA PRO A 364 10.28 -14.37 -10.03
C PRO A 364 10.08 -15.84 -9.69
N ASN A 365 9.82 -16.15 -8.43
CA ASN A 365 9.53 -17.51 -8.00
C ASN A 365 8.27 -17.96 -8.76
N ILE A 366 8.46 -18.65 -9.88
CA ILE A 366 7.38 -19.12 -10.77
C ILE A 366 6.67 -20.34 -10.19
N LEU A 367 7.15 -20.90 -9.07
CA LEU A 367 6.59 -22.09 -8.44
C LEU A 367 5.10 -21.95 -8.07
N PRO A 368 4.60 -20.83 -7.51
CA PRO A 368 3.17 -20.62 -7.27
C PRO A 368 2.36 -20.61 -8.56
N TYR A 369 2.90 -19.98 -9.62
CA TYR A 369 2.28 -19.95 -10.94
C TYR A 369 2.23 -21.34 -11.58
N LEU A 370 3.30 -22.13 -11.44
CA LEU A 370 3.35 -23.52 -11.90
C LEU A 370 2.39 -24.42 -11.13
N ILE A 371 2.22 -24.22 -9.82
CA ILE A 371 1.24 -24.94 -9.00
C ILE A 371 -0.19 -24.59 -9.44
N ILE A 372 -0.48 -23.31 -9.66
CA ILE A 372 -1.79 -22.86 -10.18
C ILE A 372 -2.05 -23.47 -11.57
N ILE A 373 -1.07 -23.43 -12.47
CA ILE A 373 -1.17 -24.05 -13.80
C ILE A 373 -1.42 -25.55 -13.67
N ALA A 374 -0.69 -26.25 -12.80
CA ALA A 374 -0.88 -27.69 -12.57
C ALA A 374 -2.28 -28.01 -12.03
N ILE A 375 -2.79 -27.23 -11.08
CA ILE A 375 -4.14 -27.37 -10.53
C ILE A 375 -5.19 -27.15 -11.62
N VAL A 376 -5.03 -26.10 -12.44
CA VAL A 376 -5.93 -25.82 -13.57
C VAL A 376 -5.89 -26.96 -14.59
N VAL A 377 -4.71 -27.49 -14.92
CA VAL A 377 -4.56 -28.62 -15.85
C VAL A 377 -5.22 -29.88 -15.30
N ILE A 378 -5.04 -30.19 -14.00
CA ILE A 378 -5.67 -31.34 -13.34
C ILE A 378 -7.19 -31.18 -13.32
N LEU A 379 -7.71 -29.98 -13.03
CA LEU A 379 -9.15 -29.69 -13.07
C LEU A 379 -9.73 -29.83 -14.47
N VAL A 380 -9.07 -29.29 -15.49
CA VAL A 380 -9.47 -29.42 -16.89
C VAL A 380 -9.46 -30.88 -17.32
N PHE A 381 -8.43 -31.64 -16.95
CA PHE A 381 -8.32 -33.06 -17.26
C PHE A 381 -9.37 -33.89 -16.52
N SER A 382 -9.66 -33.56 -15.27
CA SER A 382 -10.72 -34.20 -14.46
C SER A 382 -12.10 -33.93 -15.07
N ILE A 383 -12.38 -32.69 -15.49
CA ILE A 383 -13.62 -32.33 -16.18
C ILE A 383 -13.70 -33.03 -17.55
N TYR A 384 -12.60 -33.11 -18.28
CA TYR A 384 -12.53 -33.83 -19.56
C TYR A 384 -12.80 -35.33 -19.39
N THR A 385 -12.19 -35.98 -18.40
CA THR A 385 -12.43 -37.40 -18.12
C THR A 385 -13.85 -37.67 -17.67
N ILE A 386 -14.45 -36.82 -16.82
CA ILE A 386 -15.86 -36.92 -16.40
C ILE A 386 -16.79 -36.75 -17.60
N THR A 387 -16.55 -35.75 -18.45
CA THR A 387 -17.40 -35.50 -19.63
C THR A 387 -17.25 -36.59 -20.70
N LYS A 388 -16.05 -37.16 -20.87
CA LYS A 388 -15.81 -38.32 -21.72
C LYS A 388 -16.41 -39.61 -21.16
N ARG A 389 -16.44 -39.79 -19.83
CA ARG A 389 -17.15 -40.92 -19.17
C ARG A 389 -18.65 -40.84 -19.44
N LYS A 390 -19.26 -39.66 -19.28
CA LYS A 390 -20.68 -39.43 -19.61
C LYS A 390 -20.98 -39.68 -21.09
N SER A 391 -20.11 -39.25 -22.02
CA SER A 391 -20.33 -39.52 -23.44
C SER A 391 -20.19 -41.01 -23.78
N LYS A 392 -19.29 -41.74 -23.11
CA LYS A 392 -19.11 -43.19 -23.29
C LYS A 392 -20.30 -43.98 -22.72
N GLU A 393 -20.85 -43.56 -21.58
CA GLU A 393 -22.09 -44.13 -21.01
C GLU A 393 -23.33 -43.84 -21.90
N GLU A 394 -23.42 -42.65 -22.50
CA GLU A 394 -24.46 -42.34 -23.49
C GLU A 394 -24.31 -43.16 -24.78
N THR A 395 -23.08 -43.42 -25.23
CA THR A 395 -22.81 -44.23 -26.43
C THR A 395 -23.13 -45.71 -26.20
N ILE A 396 -22.89 -46.23 -25.00
CA ILE A 396 -23.23 -47.61 -24.62
C ILE A 396 -24.76 -47.78 -24.48
N ARG A 397 -25.48 -46.75 -24.01
CA ARG A 397 -26.96 -46.77 -23.94
C ARG A 397 -27.65 -46.62 -25.30
N ARG A 398 -26.99 -46.10 -26.34
CA ARG A 398 -27.60 -45.92 -27.68
C ARG A 398 -27.66 -47.18 -28.54
N LYS A 399 -26.82 -48.18 -28.28
CA LYS A 399 -26.68 -49.38 -29.14
C LYS A 399 -27.90 -50.33 -29.23
N PRO A 400 -28.90 -50.32 -28.34
CA PRO A 400 -30.14 -51.08 -28.57
C PRO A 400 -31.33 -50.24 -29.09
N ILE A 401 -31.22 -48.91 -29.18
CA ILE A 401 -32.37 -48.03 -29.48
C ILE A 401 -32.45 -47.64 -30.96
N GLU A 402 -31.33 -47.69 -31.69
CA GLU A 402 -31.28 -47.34 -33.13
C GLU A 402 -32.05 -48.33 -34.03
N GLN A 403 -32.21 -49.60 -33.63
CA GLN A 403 -32.96 -50.59 -34.43
C GLN A 403 -34.49 -50.57 -34.18
N GLU A 404 -34.96 -49.94 -33.10
CA GLU A 404 -36.39 -49.86 -32.77
C GLU A 404 -37.02 -48.50 -33.11
N MET A 405 -36.21 -47.46 -33.35
CA MET A 405 -36.69 -46.12 -33.75
C MET A 405 -36.73 -45.88 -35.27
N GLU A 406 -35.99 -46.63 -36.09
CA GLU A 406 -36.04 -46.51 -37.55
C GLU A 406 -37.41 -46.89 -38.16
N HIS A 407 -38.24 -47.65 -37.42
CA HIS A 407 -39.56 -48.10 -37.88
C HIS A 407 -40.75 -47.33 -37.26
N LYS A 408 -40.50 -46.35 -36.37
CA LYS A 408 -41.57 -45.59 -35.67
C LYS A 408 -41.49 -44.06 -35.76
N VAL A 409 -40.56 -43.48 -36.53
CA VAL A 409 -40.48 -42.02 -36.77
C VAL A 409 -40.60 -41.65 -38.26
N LYS A 410 -41.20 -42.52 -39.09
CA LYS A 410 -41.96 -42.08 -40.27
C LYS A 410 -43.35 -41.63 -39.83
N GLU A 411 -43.41 -40.57 -39.02
CA GLU A 411 -44.55 -39.66 -38.83
C GLU A 411 -44.24 -38.70 -37.67
N LYS A 412 -44.37 -37.40 -37.93
CA LYS A 412 -44.14 -36.23 -37.04
C LYS A 412 -42.67 -35.92 -36.70
N TYR A 413 -42.05 -34.98 -37.42
CA TYR A 413 -42.16 -33.53 -37.16
C TYR A 413 -41.64 -32.76 -38.38
N SER A 414 -42.32 -31.64 -38.64
CA SER A 414 -42.27 -30.77 -39.82
C SER A 414 -40.96 -30.02 -40.03
N GLU A 415 -40.64 -29.77 -41.30
CA GLU A 415 -39.75 -28.67 -41.75
C GLU A 415 -40.09 -27.36 -41.03
N GLU A 416 -39.22 -26.88 -40.14
CA GLU A 416 -39.30 -25.51 -39.65
C GLU A 416 -38.82 -24.59 -40.79
N LYS A 417 -39.77 -23.95 -41.47
CA LYS A 417 -39.50 -22.89 -42.45
C LYS A 417 -38.72 -21.75 -41.78
N VAL A 418 -37.40 -21.74 -41.95
CA VAL A 418 -36.52 -20.64 -41.53
C VAL A 418 -36.97 -19.37 -42.25
N SER A 419 -37.21 -18.27 -41.51
CA SER A 419 -37.67 -17.02 -42.11
C SER A 419 -36.62 -16.51 -43.13
N PRO A 420 -37.03 -15.89 -44.27
CA PRO A 420 -36.10 -15.31 -45.22
C PRO A 420 -35.11 -14.32 -44.59
N ARG A 421 -35.56 -13.61 -43.54
CA ARG A 421 -34.73 -12.68 -42.76
C ARG A 421 -33.67 -13.41 -41.93
N MET A 422 -33.99 -14.56 -41.34
CA MET A 422 -33.02 -15.37 -40.61
C MET A 422 -31.92 -15.90 -41.54
N ASN A 423 -32.28 -16.36 -42.74
CA ASN A 423 -31.31 -16.80 -43.74
C ASN A 423 -30.40 -15.66 -44.21
N TYR A 424 -30.95 -14.45 -44.39
CA TYR A 424 -30.16 -13.26 -44.72
C TYR A 424 -29.14 -12.94 -43.62
N LEU A 425 -29.57 -12.87 -42.36
CA LEU A 425 -28.69 -12.56 -41.22
C LEU A 425 -27.59 -13.61 -41.01
N LEU A 426 -27.90 -14.89 -41.21
CA LEU A 426 -26.90 -15.97 -41.12
C LEU A 426 -25.85 -15.86 -42.22
N LYS A 427 -26.26 -15.52 -43.45
CA LYS A 427 -25.34 -15.29 -44.56
C LYS A 427 -24.46 -14.06 -44.33
N GLU A 428 -25.04 -12.95 -43.88
CA GLU A 428 -24.31 -11.72 -43.60
C GLU A 428 -23.29 -11.91 -42.47
N LYS A 429 -23.64 -12.69 -41.44
CA LYS A 429 -22.71 -13.11 -40.37
C LYS A 429 -21.52 -13.92 -40.91
N GLU A 430 -21.77 -14.81 -41.86
CA GLU A 430 -20.73 -15.63 -42.47
C GLU A 430 -19.79 -14.78 -43.33
N ASP A 431 -20.33 -13.84 -44.10
CA ASP A 431 -19.56 -12.88 -44.90
C ASP A 431 -18.66 -11.99 -44.03
N LEU A 432 -19.17 -11.47 -42.91
CA LEU A 432 -18.36 -10.69 -41.96
C LEU A 432 -17.26 -11.52 -41.29
N ARG A 433 -17.54 -12.79 -40.94
CA ARG A 433 -16.51 -13.69 -40.39
C ARG A 433 -15.42 -13.98 -41.41
N LYS A 434 -15.77 -14.11 -42.69
CA LYS A 434 -14.79 -14.28 -43.77
C LYS A 434 -13.91 -13.04 -43.91
N LYS A 435 -14.50 -11.84 -43.96
CA LYS A 435 -13.77 -10.57 -44.01
C LYS A 435 -12.84 -10.38 -42.80
N LEU A 436 -13.29 -10.76 -41.61
CA LEU A 436 -12.47 -10.71 -40.40
C LEU A 436 -11.29 -11.70 -40.48
N GLY A 437 -11.52 -12.89 -41.01
CA GLY A 437 -10.47 -13.89 -41.24
C GLY A 437 -9.42 -13.41 -42.24
N GLU A 438 -9.86 -12.85 -43.36
CA GLU A 438 -8.99 -12.25 -44.37
C GLU A 438 -8.15 -11.12 -43.78
N LEU A 439 -8.78 -10.16 -43.08
CA LEU A 439 -8.10 -9.04 -42.44
C LEU A 439 -7.03 -9.53 -41.43
N LYS A 440 -7.35 -10.53 -40.60
CA LYS A 440 -6.38 -11.13 -39.66
C LYS A 440 -5.20 -11.78 -40.36
N SER A 441 -5.46 -12.52 -41.45
CA SER A 441 -4.42 -13.20 -42.21
C SER A 441 -3.48 -12.23 -42.93
N GLU A 442 -3.97 -11.05 -43.29
CA GLU A 442 -3.21 -10.06 -44.06
C GLU A 442 -2.58 -8.96 -43.20
N LYS A 443 -2.84 -8.91 -41.88
CA LYS A 443 -2.32 -7.87 -40.95
C LYS A 443 -0.83 -7.58 -41.17
N ASN A 444 0.00 -8.62 -41.07
CA ASN A 444 1.45 -8.46 -41.15
C ASN A 444 1.91 -8.00 -42.54
N ARG A 445 1.22 -8.41 -43.60
CA ARG A 445 1.50 -7.97 -44.98
C ARG A 445 1.11 -6.51 -45.19
N LEU A 446 -0.08 -6.10 -44.74
CA LEU A 446 -0.59 -4.74 -44.91
C LEU A 446 0.27 -3.70 -44.16
N ILE A 447 0.69 -4.03 -42.95
CA ILE A 447 1.53 -3.15 -42.10
C ILE A 447 2.96 -3.10 -42.64
N SER A 448 3.56 -4.23 -43.02
CA SER A 448 4.93 -4.26 -43.54
C SER A 448 5.07 -3.57 -44.91
N GLN A 449 4.04 -3.58 -45.74
CA GLN A 449 4.01 -2.87 -47.03
C GLN A 449 3.60 -1.39 -46.90
N LYS A 450 3.37 -0.87 -45.69
CA LYS A 450 2.86 0.48 -45.41
C LYS A 450 1.55 0.83 -46.14
N ILE A 451 0.75 -0.19 -46.48
CA ILE A 451 -0.56 -0.01 -47.11
C ILE A 451 -1.59 0.46 -46.07
N MET A 452 -1.37 0.13 -44.80
CA MET A 452 -2.22 0.47 -43.68
C MET A 452 -1.36 0.63 -42.42
N THR A 453 -1.66 1.62 -41.58
CA THR A 453 -1.04 1.78 -40.26
C THR A 453 -1.67 0.83 -39.23
N GLU A 454 -0.99 0.60 -38.10
CA GLU A 454 -1.52 -0.29 -37.06
C GLU A 454 -2.82 0.26 -36.43
N GLY A 455 -2.93 1.58 -36.25
CA GLY A 455 -4.17 2.22 -35.79
C GLY A 455 -5.32 2.14 -36.81
N GLU A 456 -5.04 2.21 -38.11
CA GLU A 456 -6.08 2.00 -39.15
C GLU A 456 -6.54 0.55 -39.21
N TYR A 457 -5.64 -0.41 -38.98
CA TYR A 457 -5.98 -1.83 -38.86
C TYR A 457 -6.90 -2.07 -37.66
N GLU A 458 -6.56 -1.53 -36.48
CA GLU A 458 -7.36 -1.68 -35.27
C GLU A 458 -8.76 -1.10 -35.45
N LYS A 459 -8.87 0.11 -36.02
CA LYS A 459 -10.16 0.73 -36.30
C LYS A 459 -11.03 -0.12 -37.24
N LYS A 460 -10.43 -0.68 -38.30
CA LYS A 460 -11.15 -1.54 -39.27
C LYS A 460 -11.54 -2.90 -38.65
N TYR A 461 -10.71 -3.40 -37.74
CA TYR A 461 -10.96 -4.62 -36.99
C TYR A 461 -12.16 -4.44 -36.04
N GLU A 462 -12.16 -3.36 -35.27
CA GLU A 462 -13.25 -3.00 -34.36
C GLU A 462 -14.56 -2.80 -35.13
N GLU A 463 -14.53 -2.10 -36.26
CA GLU A 463 -15.74 -1.88 -37.07
C GLU A 463 -16.40 -3.19 -37.56
N ILE A 464 -15.59 -4.20 -37.92
CA ILE A 464 -16.12 -5.52 -38.33
C ILE A 464 -16.64 -6.29 -37.12
N MET A 465 -15.96 -6.20 -35.98
CA MET A 465 -16.37 -6.85 -34.73
C MET A 465 -17.70 -6.30 -34.21
N ASP A 466 -17.89 -4.98 -34.22
CA ASP A 466 -19.14 -4.34 -33.78
C ASP A 466 -20.31 -4.76 -34.66
N LYS A 467 -20.12 -4.81 -35.99
CA LYS A 467 -21.14 -5.32 -36.92
C LYS A 467 -21.47 -6.79 -36.67
N LEU A 468 -20.50 -7.62 -36.28
CA LEU A 468 -20.74 -9.02 -35.94
C LEU A 468 -21.60 -9.15 -34.67
N VAL A 469 -21.33 -8.33 -33.66
CA VAL A 469 -22.12 -8.30 -32.42
C VAL A 469 -23.56 -7.89 -32.73
N ASP A 470 -23.75 -6.81 -33.49
CA ASP A 470 -25.09 -6.33 -33.89
C ASP A 470 -25.87 -7.40 -34.69
N ILE A 471 -25.22 -8.12 -35.61
CA ILE A 471 -25.87 -9.23 -36.34
C ILE A 471 -26.22 -10.40 -35.42
N GLU A 472 -25.35 -10.76 -34.45
CA GLU A 472 -25.64 -11.82 -33.49
C GLU A 472 -26.87 -11.48 -32.63
N ASP A 473 -26.99 -10.22 -32.19
CA ASP A 473 -28.17 -9.75 -31.46
C ASP A 473 -29.42 -9.77 -32.34
N LYS A 474 -29.34 -9.34 -33.60
CA LYS A 474 -30.46 -9.43 -34.55
C LYS A 474 -30.91 -10.88 -34.80
N ILE A 475 -29.98 -11.83 -34.87
CA ILE A 475 -30.29 -13.27 -34.98
C ILE A 475 -31.01 -13.77 -33.72
N ILE A 476 -30.56 -13.37 -32.54
CA ILE A 476 -31.19 -13.74 -31.27
C ILE A 476 -32.62 -13.20 -31.23
N GLN A 477 -32.83 -11.93 -31.58
CA GLN A 477 -34.15 -11.32 -31.63
C GLN A 477 -35.07 -11.98 -32.65
N GLU A 478 -34.56 -12.34 -33.83
CA GLU A 478 -35.35 -13.02 -34.86
C GLU A 478 -35.71 -14.47 -34.44
N LYS A 479 -34.84 -15.17 -33.69
CA LYS A 479 -35.16 -16.47 -33.09
C LYS A 479 -36.23 -16.36 -32.01
N ILE A 480 -36.21 -15.30 -31.20
CA ILE A 480 -37.24 -15.02 -30.19
C ILE A 480 -38.60 -14.71 -30.85
N LYS A 481 -38.61 -14.05 -32.02
CA LYS A 481 -39.83 -13.79 -32.78
C LYS A 481 -40.41 -15.03 -33.47
N GLY A 482 -39.56 -15.96 -33.92
CA GLY A 482 -39.96 -17.18 -34.62
C GLY A 482 -40.27 -18.39 -33.72
N GLY A 483 -39.83 -18.37 -32.46
CA GLY A 483 -39.99 -19.49 -31.52
C GLY A 483 -40.85 -19.14 -30.32
N LYS A 484 -41.89 -19.94 -30.06
CA LYS A 484 -42.66 -19.88 -28.80
C LYS A 484 -41.69 -19.94 -27.61
N LYS A 485 -41.79 -18.93 -26.74
CA LYS A 485 -41.07 -18.77 -25.47
C LYS A 485 -40.71 -20.11 -24.83
N LYS A 486 -39.40 -20.36 -24.69
CA LYS A 486 -38.83 -20.98 -23.51
C LYS A 486 -37.40 -20.52 -23.31
#